data_AF-A0A4Q6CIK1-F1
#
_entry.id   AF-A0A4Q6CIK1-F1
#
_cell.length_a   1.000
_cell.length_b   1.000
_cell.length_c   1.000
_cell.angle_alpha   90.00
_cell.angle_beta   90.00
_cell.angle_gamma   90.00
#
_symmetry.space_group_name_H-M   'P 1'
#
loop_
_entity.id
_entity.type
_entity.pdbx_description
1 polymer ?
#
loop_
_entity_poly.entity_id
_entity_poly.type
_entity_poly.pdbx_seq_one_letter_code
_entity_poly.pdbx_strand_id
1 'polypeptide(L)'
;MNKSNNVIDLKSRRPVTGRTTSVVGNDTAGVVDMTERRNQMIGDERRQVRRTILTEFVGAYIVVPERGLQKVALYDISDNGLGFDLEAAEGHLRMGEEIAMRVYLNHQTYFGFIAKVSNERWIEEEGVHRHGVSFVKGTVNDEALHHFVKFIETVSASLQTDHGDVMVSGLGR
;
A
#
# COMPACT_ATOMS: atom_id res chain seq x y z
N MET A 1 -7.02 55.97 22.49
CA MET A 1 -6.80 54.82 21.58
C MET A 1 -5.73 53.92 22.15
N ASN A 2 -6.01 52.61 22.24
CA ASN A 2 -5.11 51.46 22.51
C ASN A 2 -4.38 51.41 23.87
N LYS A 3 -4.21 50.27 24.55
CA LYS A 3 -4.58 48.86 24.34
C LYS A 3 -4.46 48.19 25.73
N SER A 4 -5.39 47.33 26.08
CA SER A 4 -5.34 46.48 27.27
C SER A 4 -4.21 45.45 27.14
N ASN A 5 -3.17 45.58 27.97
CA ASN A 5 -2.14 44.56 28.13
C ASN A 5 -2.71 43.39 28.93
N ASN A 6 -3.03 42.30 28.24
CA ASN A 6 -3.51 41.05 28.84
C ASN A 6 -2.28 40.17 29.18
N VAL A 7 -1.54 40.53 30.23
CA VAL A 7 -0.46 39.70 30.78
C VAL A 7 -0.97 39.12 32.10
N ILE A 8 -1.22 37.81 32.11
CA ILE A 8 -1.62 37.09 33.32
C ILE A 8 -0.34 36.77 34.11
N ASP A 9 -0.13 37.50 35.22
CA ASP A 9 1.00 37.27 36.13
C ASP A 9 0.73 36.07 37.04
N LEU A 10 1.33 34.93 36.71
CA LEU A 10 1.17 33.64 37.39
C LEU A 10 1.94 33.53 38.72
N LYS A 11 2.67 34.57 39.15
CA LYS A 11 3.47 34.53 40.39
C LYS A 11 2.66 34.71 41.68
N SER A 12 1.38 35.09 41.59
CA SER A 12 0.56 35.47 42.74
C SER A 12 -0.35 34.36 43.29
N ARG A 13 -0.36 33.14 42.71
CA ARG A 13 -1.23 32.04 43.15
C ARG A 13 -0.50 30.76 43.49
N ARG A 14 0.45 30.83 44.42
CA ARG A 14 1.07 29.65 45.02
C ARG A 14 0.63 29.52 46.48
N PRO A 15 -0.42 28.73 46.81
CA PRO A 15 -0.63 28.32 48.19
C PRO A 15 0.45 27.29 48.55
N VAL A 16 1.26 27.63 49.54
CA VAL A 16 2.18 26.72 50.20
C VAL A 16 1.36 25.90 51.19
N THR A 17 1.17 24.61 50.91
CA THR A 17 0.67 23.66 51.93
C THR A 17 1.16 22.25 51.66
N GLY A 18 1.95 21.74 52.61
CA GLY A 18 1.80 20.39 53.15
C GLY A 18 2.17 19.20 52.28
N ARG A 19 3.39 18.67 52.52
CA ARG A 19 3.77 17.28 52.25
C ARG A 19 2.69 16.30 52.76
N THR A 20 2.14 15.49 51.88
CA THR A 20 1.61 14.17 52.23
C THR A 20 2.00 13.19 51.14
N THR A 21 2.89 12.26 51.48
CA THR A 21 3.30 11.13 50.65
C THR A 21 2.14 10.13 50.54
N SER A 22 1.58 9.98 49.35
CA SER A 22 0.77 8.82 48.96
C SER A 22 1.30 8.29 47.64
N VAL A 23 1.92 7.12 47.72
CA VAL A 23 2.38 6.28 46.61
C VAL A 23 1.16 5.83 45.81
N VAL A 24 0.98 6.31 44.57
CA VAL A 24 0.07 5.70 43.58
C VAL A 24 0.57 5.98 42.16
N GLY A 25 0.78 4.90 41.40
CA GLY A 25 0.65 4.89 39.94
C GLY A 25 1.83 5.42 39.13
N ASN A 26 2.79 4.54 38.85
CA ASN A 26 3.72 4.72 37.74
C ASN A 26 2.93 4.48 36.43
N ASP A 27 2.10 5.44 36.03
CA ASP A 27 1.43 5.40 34.73
C ASP A 27 2.44 5.88 33.69
N THR A 28 3.10 4.92 33.06
CA THR A 28 3.93 5.14 31.88
C THR A 28 3.02 5.67 30.77
N ALA A 29 2.76 6.98 30.78
CA ALA A 29 2.31 7.70 29.61
C ALA A 29 3.42 7.57 28.57
N GLY A 30 3.35 6.47 27.80
CA GLY A 30 4.26 6.18 26.72
C GLY A 30 4.22 7.36 25.78
N VAL A 31 5.32 8.11 25.72
CA VAL A 31 5.51 9.17 24.73
C VAL A 31 5.47 8.47 23.37
N VAL A 32 4.31 8.54 22.72
CA VAL A 32 4.11 7.98 21.39
C VAL A 32 4.84 8.91 20.43
N ASP A 33 5.87 8.39 19.76
CA ASP A 33 6.58 9.15 18.74
C ASP A 33 5.64 9.38 17.54
N MET A 34 5.10 10.61 17.47
CA MET A 34 4.18 11.03 16.42
C MET A 34 4.85 11.04 15.04
N THR A 35 6.19 11.03 14.98
CA THR A 35 6.97 10.98 13.75
C THR A 35 6.91 9.58 13.13
N GLU A 36 7.08 8.53 13.95
CA GLU A 36 6.95 7.14 13.51
C GLU A 36 5.53 6.82 13.06
N ARG A 37 4.51 7.24 13.84
CA ARG A 37 3.09 7.09 13.47
C ARG A 37 2.77 7.72 12.12
N ARG A 38 3.29 8.93 11.85
CA ARG A 38 3.09 9.61 10.56
C ARG A 38 3.76 8.86 9.41
N ASN A 39 4.98 8.37 9.62
CA ASN A 39 5.69 7.59 8.59
C ASN A 39 5.00 6.25 8.27
N GLN A 40 4.42 5.60 9.29
CA GLN A 40 3.60 4.40 9.10
C GLN A 40 2.34 4.70 8.29
N MET A 41 1.59 5.76 8.65
CA MET A 41 0.41 6.19 7.88
C MET A 41 0.73 6.50 6.42
N ILE A 42 1.81 7.24 6.16
CA ILE A 42 2.26 7.54 4.78
C ILE A 42 2.66 6.25 4.04
N GLY A 43 3.28 5.30 4.73
CA GLY A 43 3.65 4.01 4.15
C GLY A 43 2.44 3.17 3.75
N ASP A 44 1.42 3.13 4.61
CA ASP A 44 0.19 2.37 4.36
C ASP A 44 -0.66 3.00 3.26
N GLU A 45 -0.74 4.34 3.22
CA GLU A 45 -1.40 5.08 2.15
C GLU A 45 -0.74 4.80 0.78
N ARG A 46 0.61 4.86 0.72
CA ARG A 46 1.36 4.49 -0.50
C ARG A 46 1.12 3.05 -0.95
N ARG A 47 0.96 2.09 -0.02
CA ARG A 47 0.65 0.69 -0.35
C ARG A 47 -0.75 0.55 -0.90
N GLN A 48 -1.72 1.22 -0.30
CA GLN A 48 -3.11 1.20 -0.74
C GLN A 48 -3.24 1.76 -2.16
N VAL A 49 -2.60 2.89 -2.43
CA VAL A 49 -2.58 3.54 -3.74
C VAL A 49 -1.92 2.65 -4.81
N ARG A 50 -0.80 2.00 -4.49
CA ARG A 50 -0.16 1.02 -5.39
C ARG A 50 -1.10 -0.12 -5.77
N ARG A 51 -1.79 -0.70 -4.78
CA ARG A 51 -2.76 -1.79 -5.01
C ARG A 51 -3.89 -1.36 -5.94
N THR A 52 -4.45 -0.18 -5.72
CA THR A 52 -5.55 0.34 -6.55
C THR A 52 -5.12 0.50 -8.01
N ILE A 53 -3.95 1.10 -8.28
CA ILE A 53 -3.44 1.19 -9.66
C ILE A 53 -3.24 -0.20 -10.25
N LEU A 54 -2.59 -1.10 -9.52
CA LEU A 54 -2.26 -2.42 -10.02
C LEU A 54 -3.50 -3.24 -10.36
N THR A 55 -4.60 -3.04 -9.62
CA THR A 55 -5.86 -3.75 -9.84
C THR A 55 -6.69 -3.14 -10.98
N GLU A 56 -6.68 -1.80 -11.12
CA GLU A 56 -7.54 -1.09 -12.08
C GLU A 56 -6.85 -0.74 -13.41
N PHE A 57 -5.56 -0.45 -13.40
CA PHE A 57 -4.81 0.06 -14.57
C PHE A 57 -4.17 -1.04 -15.40
N VAL A 58 -3.78 -2.17 -14.79
CA VAL A 58 -3.02 -3.23 -15.46
C VAL A 58 -3.73 -4.59 -15.32
N GLY A 59 -4.24 -5.10 -16.43
CA GLY A 59 -4.71 -6.49 -16.51
C GLY A 59 -3.51 -7.44 -16.57
N ALA A 60 -3.21 -8.12 -15.46
CA ALA A 60 -2.23 -9.18 -15.43
C ALA A 60 -2.89 -10.55 -15.60
N TYR A 61 -2.21 -11.42 -16.34
CA TYR A 61 -2.66 -12.77 -16.60
C TYR A 61 -1.52 -13.75 -16.37
N ILE A 62 -1.85 -14.90 -15.80
CA ILE A 62 -0.94 -16.04 -15.72
C ILE A 62 -1.33 -17.07 -16.76
N VAL A 63 -0.34 -17.77 -17.29
CA VAL A 63 -0.56 -18.93 -18.15
C VAL A 63 -0.33 -20.16 -17.29
N VAL A 64 -1.42 -20.85 -16.97
CA VAL A 64 -1.40 -22.10 -16.21
C VAL A 64 -1.46 -23.27 -17.19
N PRO A 65 -0.53 -24.24 -17.11
CA PRO A 65 -0.63 -25.48 -17.87
C PRO A 65 -2.02 -26.12 -17.66
N GLU A 66 -2.63 -26.66 -18.72
CA GLU A 66 -3.97 -27.30 -18.72
C GLU A 66 -5.19 -26.35 -18.59
N ARG A 67 -5.06 -25.18 -17.94
CA ARG A 67 -6.18 -24.23 -17.76
C ARG A 67 -6.14 -23.03 -18.70
N GLY A 68 -4.99 -22.74 -19.28
CA GLY A 68 -4.83 -21.65 -20.24
C GLY A 68 -4.58 -20.31 -19.55
N LEU A 69 -5.20 -19.25 -20.09
CA LEU A 69 -4.92 -17.87 -19.72
C LEU A 69 -5.89 -17.39 -18.64
N GLN A 70 -5.36 -17.08 -17.47
CA GLN A 70 -6.13 -16.77 -16.28
C GLN A 70 -5.85 -15.35 -15.81
N LYS A 71 -6.90 -14.57 -15.58
CA LYS A 71 -6.78 -13.22 -15.02
C LYS A 71 -6.38 -13.32 -13.56
N VAL A 72 -5.41 -12.52 -13.14
CA VAL A 72 -4.99 -12.39 -11.74
C VAL A 72 -5.04 -10.94 -11.29
N ALA A 73 -5.30 -10.73 -10.01
CA ALA A 73 -5.22 -9.41 -9.41
C ALA A 73 -3.80 -9.17 -8.90
N LEU A 74 -3.11 -8.15 -9.41
CA LEU A 74 -1.79 -7.76 -8.91
C LEU A 74 -1.94 -7.07 -7.55
N TYR A 75 -1.24 -7.57 -6.55
CA TYR A 75 -1.27 -7.07 -5.18
C TYR A 75 -0.09 -6.14 -4.87
N ASP A 76 1.12 -6.50 -5.30
CA ASP A 76 2.31 -5.67 -5.11
C ASP A 76 3.31 -5.94 -6.23
N ILE A 77 4.22 -5.00 -6.49
CA ILE A 77 5.26 -5.11 -7.50
C ILE A 77 6.55 -4.46 -7.00
N SER A 78 7.68 -5.10 -7.30
CA SER A 78 9.02 -4.64 -6.95
C SER A 78 10.02 -5.09 -8.03
N ASP A 79 11.24 -4.58 -7.99
CA ASP A 79 12.29 -4.94 -8.96
C ASP A 79 12.63 -6.45 -8.96
N ASN A 80 12.36 -7.15 -7.85
CA ASN A 80 12.72 -8.57 -7.69
C ASN A 80 11.54 -9.52 -7.92
N GLY A 81 10.31 -9.02 -7.95
CA GLY A 81 9.13 -9.87 -7.95
C GLY A 81 7.84 -9.11 -7.73
N LEU A 82 6.74 -9.85 -7.75
CA LEU A 82 5.39 -9.32 -7.56
C LEU A 82 4.55 -10.25 -6.70
N GLY A 83 3.48 -9.72 -6.14
CA GLY A 83 2.42 -10.47 -5.49
C GLY A 83 1.16 -10.45 -6.34
N PHE A 84 0.43 -11.56 -6.41
CA PHE A 84 -0.89 -11.60 -7.02
C PHE A 84 -1.84 -12.54 -6.29
N ASP A 85 -3.12 -12.31 -6.47
CA ASP A 85 -4.20 -13.07 -5.86
C ASP A 85 -4.94 -13.91 -6.90
N LEU A 86 -5.27 -15.13 -6.50
CA LEU A 86 -6.12 -16.08 -7.23
C LEU A 86 -7.35 -16.42 -6.38
N GLU A 87 -8.51 -16.47 -7.01
CA GLU A 87 -9.75 -16.90 -6.35
C GLU A 87 -9.69 -18.39 -6.00
N ALA A 88 -10.33 -18.79 -4.89
CA ALA A 88 -10.32 -20.19 -4.45
C ALA A 88 -10.85 -21.19 -5.50
N ALA A 89 -11.83 -20.77 -6.31
CA ALA A 89 -12.39 -21.58 -7.38
C ALA A 89 -11.35 -21.93 -8.46
N GLU A 90 -10.34 -21.07 -8.60
CA GLU A 90 -9.28 -21.15 -9.58
C GLU A 90 -8.05 -21.90 -9.06
N GLY A 91 -8.10 -22.42 -7.83
CA GLY A 91 -7.02 -23.19 -7.22
C GLY A 91 -5.82 -22.35 -6.77
N HIS A 92 -4.68 -23.01 -6.65
CA HIS A 92 -3.44 -22.42 -6.15
C HIS A 92 -2.22 -22.96 -6.89
N LEU A 93 -1.14 -22.20 -6.86
CA LEU A 93 0.14 -22.56 -7.45
C LEU A 93 1.11 -22.99 -6.36
N ARG A 94 1.96 -23.97 -6.66
CA ARG A 94 2.86 -24.52 -5.65
C ARG A 94 4.15 -23.73 -5.56
N MET A 95 4.73 -23.69 -4.38
CA MET A 95 6.08 -23.14 -4.19
C MET A 95 7.10 -23.80 -5.12
N GLY A 96 7.94 -22.98 -5.75
CA GLY A 96 8.98 -23.41 -6.68
C GLY A 96 8.50 -23.61 -8.12
N GLU A 97 7.21 -23.50 -8.39
CA GLU A 97 6.66 -23.57 -9.74
C GLU A 97 7.03 -22.34 -10.57
N GLU A 98 7.42 -22.56 -11.82
CA GLU A 98 7.68 -21.49 -12.78
C GLU A 98 6.44 -21.25 -13.64
N ILE A 99 5.97 -20.02 -13.64
CA ILE A 99 4.78 -19.59 -14.36
C ILE A 99 5.17 -18.55 -15.41
N ALA A 100 4.54 -18.65 -16.58
CA ALA A 100 4.61 -17.61 -17.58
C ALA A 100 3.52 -16.57 -17.30
N MET A 101 3.91 -15.34 -17.07
CA MET A 101 3.01 -14.21 -16.87
C MET A 101 2.92 -13.37 -18.13
N ARG A 102 1.77 -12.73 -18.35
CA ARG A 102 1.50 -11.82 -19.47
C ARG A 102 0.82 -10.57 -18.93
N VAL A 103 1.40 -9.42 -19.26
CA VAL A 103 0.82 -8.11 -18.96
C VAL A 103 0.37 -7.49 -20.27
N TYR A 104 -0.93 -7.25 -20.39
CA TYR A 104 -1.53 -6.71 -21.60
C TYR A 104 -1.47 -5.18 -21.58
N LEU A 105 -0.89 -4.59 -22.62
CA LEU A 105 -0.83 -3.13 -22.81
C LEU A 105 -2.05 -2.61 -23.58
N ASN A 106 -2.65 -3.47 -24.40
CA ASN A 106 -3.93 -3.25 -25.06
C ASN A 106 -4.62 -4.60 -25.35
N HIS A 107 -5.75 -4.58 -26.06
CA HIS A 107 -6.55 -5.77 -26.34
C HIS A 107 -5.85 -6.86 -27.18
N GLN A 108 -4.73 -6.55 -27.86
CA GLN A 108 -4.05 -7.47 -28.78
C GLN A 108 -2.58 -7.70 -28.44
N THR A 109 -1.97 -6.83 -27.63
CA THR A 109 -0.53 -6.84 -27.36
C THR A 109 -0.27 -6.98 -25.87
N TYR A 110 0.65 -7.88 -25.55
CA TYR A 110 1.13 -8.13 -24.20
C TYR A 110 2.65 -8.27 -24.23
N PHE A 111 3.30 -8.00 -23.10
CA PHE A 111 4.66 -8.46 -22.87
C PHE A 111 4.63 -9.57 -21.81
N GLY A 112 5.42 -10.61 -22.02
CA GLY A 112 5.45 -11.80 -21.17
C GLY A 112 6.78 -11.94 -20.45
N PHE A 113 6.74 -12.53 -19.25
CA PHE A 113 7.94 -12.84 -18.47
C PHE A 113 7.70 -14.11 -17.65
N ILE A 114 8.78 -14.73 -17.17
CA ILE A 114 8.70 -15.93 -16.33
C ILE A 114 8.92 -15.51 -14.88
N ALA A 115 8.07 -16.00 -14.00
CA ALA A 115 8.18 -15.80 -12.56
C ALA A 115 8.12 -17.13 -11.84
N LYS A 116 8.82 -17.22 -10.72
CA LYS A 116 8.87 -18.42 -9.88
C LYS A 116 8.15 -18.18 -8.57
N VAL A 117 7.25 -19.08 -8.19
CA VAL A 117 6.51 -18.98 -6.93
C VAL A 117 7.46 -19.13 -5.75
N SER A 118 7.51 -18.10 -4.91
CA SER A 118 8.36 -18.01 -3.73
C SER A 118 7.59 -18.23 -2.43
N ASN A 119 6.30 -17.85 -2.40
CA ASN A 119 5.41 -18.08 -1.28
C ASN A 119 3.95 -18.19 -1.74
N GLU A 120 3.15 -18.83 -0.90
CA GLU A 120 1.69 -18.94 -1.04
C GLU A 120 1.07 -18.73 0.35
N ARG A 121 -0.04 -18.00 0.41
CA ARG A 121 -0.84 -17.82 1.63
C ARG A 121 -2.33 -17.76 1.31
N TRP A 122 -3.13 -18.51 2.05
CA TRP A 122 -4.58 -18.35 2.07
C TRP A 122 -5.00 -17.13 2.90
N ILE A 123 -5.92 -16.32 2.37
CA ILE A 123 -6.51 -15.17 3.04
C ILE A 123 -8.01 -15.39 3.16
N GLU A 124 -8.42 -15.84 4.33
CA GLU A 124 -9.80 -16.24 4.61
C GLU A 124 -10.81 -15.09 4.45
N GLU A 125 -10.43 -13.87 4.85
CA GLU A 125 -11.28 -12.67 4.74
C GLU A 125 -11.62 -12.29 3.30
N GLU A 126 -10.68 -12.51 2.38
CA GLU A 126 -10.81 -12.17 0.96
C GLU A 126 -11.21 -13.38 0.10
N GLY A 127 -11.10 -14.61 0.63
CA GLY A 127 -11.40 -15.83 -0.11
C GLY A 127 -10.40 -16.12 -1.25
N VAL A 128 -9.16 -15.65 -1.12
CA VAL A 128 -8.12 -15.74 -2.17
C VAL A 128 -6.83 -16.41 -1.69
N HIS A 129 -6.14 -17.07 -2.62
CA HIS A 129 -4.76 -17.49 -2.46
C HIS A 129 -3.82 -16.39 -2.96
N ARG A 130 -3.06 -15.79 -2.05
CA ARG A 130 -2.04 -14.79 -2.34
C ARG A 130 -0.71 -15.49 -2.61
N HIS A 131 -0.13 -15.20 -3.77
CA HIS A 131 1.13 -15.78 -4.22
C HIS A 131 2.16 -14.67 -4.39
N GLY A 132 3.34 -14.87 -3.80
CA GLY A 132 4.50 -14.04 -4.03
C GLY A 132 5.43 -14.75 -5.01
N VAL A 133 5.82 -14.07 -6.08
CA VAL A 133 6.70 -14.62 -7.12
C VAL A 133 7.95 -13.77 -7.30
N SER A 134 9.07 -14.42 -7.60
CA SER A 134 10.32 -13.77 -7.98
C SER A 134 10.55 -13.85 -9.48
N PHE A 135 11.02 -12.77 -10.10
CA PHE A 135 11.33 -12.77 -11.53
C PHE A 135 12.51 -13.67 -11.86
N VAL A 136 12.38 -14.47 -12.92
CA VAL A 136 13.49 -15.26 -13.46
C VAL A 136 14.33 -14.32 -14.31
N LYS A 137 15.60 -14.14 -13.93
CA LYS A 137 16.57 -13.28 -14.64
C LYS A 137 17.14 -13.98 -15.88
N GLY A 138 17.63 -13.20 -16.83
CA GLY A 138 18.23 -13.66 -18.07
C GLY A 138 17.22 -13.83 -19.21
N THR A 139 16.01 -13.29 -19.09
CA THR A 139 15.02 -13.34 -20.17
C THR A 139 15.16 -12.13 -21.08
N VAL A 140 14.65 -12.24 -22.31
CA VAL A 140 14.69 -11.17 -23.32
C VAL A 140 13.99 -9.89 -22.83
N ASN A 141 13.05 -10.02 -21.89
CA ASN A 141 12.20 -8.93 -21.43
C ASN A 141 12.59 -8.37 -20.06
N ASP A 142 13.78 -8.70 -19.54
CA ASP A 142 14.23 -8.22 -18.22
C ASP A 142 14.28 -6.68 -18.15
N GLU A 143 14.79 -6.01 -19.18
CA GLU A 143 14.89 -4.56 -19.24
C GLU A 143 13.50 -3.89 -19.32
N ALA A 144 12.60 -4.45 -20.15
CA ALA A 144 11.22 -3.98 -20.26
C ALA A 144 10.48 -4.13 -18.93
N LEU A 145 10.65 -5.27 -18.26
CA LEU A 145 10.07 -5.53 -16.95
C LEU A 145 10.59 -4.55 -15.91
N HIS A 146 11.91 -4.28 -15.88
CA HIS A 146 12.48 -3.29 -14.98
C HIS A 146 11.90 -1.89 -15.17
N HIS A 147 11.80 -1.42 -16.43
CA HIS A 147 11.18 -0.13 -16.71
C HIS A 147 9.70 -0.09 -16.36
N PHE A 148 8.97 -1.18 -16.60
CA PHE A 148 7.58 -1.30 -16.23
C PHE A 148 7.38 -1.21 -14.70
N VAL A 149 8.19 -1.94 -13.93
CA VAL A 149 8.18 -1.87 -12.47
C VAL A 149 8.45 -0.43 -12.00
N LYS A 150 9.51 0.20 -12.51
CA LYS A 150 9.88 1.57 -12.16
C LYS A 150 8.80 2.59 -12.50
N PHE A 151 8.12 2.40 -13.63
CA PHE A 151 6.99 3.22 -14.02
C PHE A 151 5.85 3.12 -12.99
N ILE A 152 5.44 1.90 -12.64
CA ILE A 152 4.37 1.69 -11.64
C ILE A 152 4.76 2.27 -10.28
N GLU A 153 6.00 2.03 -9.82
CA GLU A 153 6.50 2.57 -8.54
C GLU A 153 6.46 4.11 -8.53
N THR A 154 6.88 4.74 -9.63
CA THR A 154 6.95 6.20 -9.75
C THR A 154 5.55 6.82 -9.81
N VAL A 155 4.67 6.29 -10.66
CA VAL A 155 3.30 6.78 -10.80
C VAL A 155 2.56 6.66 -9.48
N SER A 156 2.69 5.52 -8.80
CA SER A 156 2.06 5.29 -7.50
C SER A 156 2.56 6.24 -6.41
N ALA A 157 3.82 6.69 -6.50
CA ALA A 157 4.37 7.65 -5.55
C ALA A 157 3.90 9.09 -5.79
N SER A 158 3.52 9.42 -7.03
CA SER A 158 3.06 10.76 -7.43
C SER A 158 1.53 10.90 -7.50
N LEU A 159 0.77 9.84 -7.22
CA LEU A 159 -0.68 9.91 -7.29
C LEU A 159 -1.25 10.91 -6.28
N GLN A 160 -2.23 11.66 -6.76
CA GLN A 160 -3.03 12.57 -5.96
C GLN A 160 -4.46 12.04 -5.96
N THR A 161 -5.09 12.03 -4.80
CA THR A 161 -6.50 11.68 -4.70
C THR A 161 -7.32 12.89 -5.12
N ASP A 162 -8.05 12.75 -6.23
CA ASP A 162 -9.09 13.71 -6.57
C ASP A 162 -10.33 13.39 -5.73
N HIS A 163 -10.88 14.40 -5.05
CA HIS A 163 -12.12 14.27 -4.27
C HIS A 163 -13.35 14.74 -5.08
N GLY A 164 -13.15 15.05 -6.36
CA GLY A 164 -14.16 15.59 -7.25
C GLY A 164 -14.45 17.06 -6.96
N ASP A 165 -15.15 17.70 -7.89
CA ASP A 165 -15.63 19.06 -7.69
C ASP A 165 -16.75 19.05 -6.63
N VAL A 166 -16.47 19.64 -5.47
CA VAL A 166 -17.51 19.98 -4.49
C VAL A 166 -18.35 21.11 -5.10
N MET A 167 -19.43 20.73 -5.77
CA MET A 167 -20.44 21.67 -6.22
C MET A 167 -21.13 22.28 -4.99
N VAL A 168 -20.59 23.39 -4.49
CA VAL A 168 -21.26 24.18 -3.45
C VAL A 168 -22.46 24.87 -4.11
N SER A 169 -23.64 24.27 -4.00
CA SER A 169 -24.91 24.89 -4.35
C SER A 169 -25.24 25.99 -3.34
N GLY A 170 -24.52 27.11 -3.45
CA GLY A 170 -24.60 28.20 -2.49
C GLY A 170 -23.99 29.53 -2.94
N LEU A 171 -23.72 29.73 -4.24
CA LEU A 171 -23.54 31.08 -4.78
C LEU A 171 -24.93 31.72 -4.90
N GLY A 172 -25.39 32.25 -3.76
CA GLY A 172 -26.63 33.02 -3.65
C GLY A 172 -26.65 34.21 -4.61
N ARG A 173 -27.85 34.47 -5.11
CA ARG A 173 -28.26 35.56 -6.01
C ARG A 173 -27.74 36.94 -5.61
#